data_AF-C1N888-F1
#
_entry.id   AF-C1N888-F1
#
_cell.length_a   1.000
_cell.length_b   1.000
_cell.length_c   1.000
_cell.angle_alpha   90.00
_cell.angle_beta   90.00
_cell.angle_gamma   90.00
#
_symmetry.space_group_name_H-M   'P 1'
#
loop_
_entity.id
_entity.type
_entity.pdbx_description
1 polymer ?
#
loop_
_entity_poly.entity_id
_entity_poly.type
_entity_poly.pdbx_seq_one_letter_code
_entity_poly.pdbx_strand_id
1 'polypeptide(L)'
;MLSTLAKVASLSVGPFASTPPPSPPRGRGASRASIASRAMASENDASASDAMKKKKTNDVVNPHDTIRCLNDQGREVELATTETLASLTDALLVDVRSPPEIEERDMATPDALNVWWNKQEGGFHHPELLEGVPKDRPIVTNCGSGGRAGLAKKYLEEEMGFTRVYNGGGPERVRDAVAKKP
;
A
#
# COMPACT_ATOMS: atom_id res chain seq x y z
N MET A 1 -64.68 -21.45 -8.22
CA MET A 1 -64.97 -20.38 -9.22
C MET A 1 -65.50 -19.15 -8.48
N LEU A 2 -64.65 -18.38 -7.81
CA LEU A 2 -64.96 -17.00 -7.44
C LEU A 2 -63.66 -16.20 -7.39
N SER A 3 -63.74 -15.07 -8.06
CA SER A 3 -62.70 -14.16 -8.48
C SER A 3 -62.60 -13.01 -7.49
N THR A 4 -61.39 -12.59 -7.12
CA THR A 4 -61.15 -11.24 -6.60
C THR A 4 -59.70 -10.83 -6.86
N LEU A 5 -59.47 -10.28 -8.06
CA LEU A 5 -58.33 -9.43 -8.35
C LEU A 5 -58.47 -8.12 -7.57
N ALA A 6 -57.54 -7.84 -6.66
CA ALA A 6 -57.35 -6.52 -6.08
C ALA A 6 -56.24 -5.78 -6.83
N LYS A 7 -56.62 -4.63 -7.39
CA LYS A 7 -55.83 -3.71 -8.20
C LYS A 7 -55.61 -2.46 -7.37
N VAL A 8 -54.38 -2.18 -6.90
CA VAL A 8 -54.08 -0.90 -6.24
C VAL A 8 -52.65 -0.42 -6.55
N ALA A 9 -52.65 0.79 -7.15
CA ALA A 9 -51.65 1.86 -7.12
C ALA A 9 -50.19 1.56 -7.50
N SER A 10 -49.90 1.89 -8.77
CA SER A 10 -48.58 2.32 -9.24
C SER A 10 -48.26 3.69 -8.62
N LEU A 11 -47.25 3.75 -7.75
CA LEU A 11 -46.66 4.99 -7.26
C LEU A 11 -45.52 5.38 -8.21
N SER A 12 -45.80 6.36 -9.05
CA SER A 12 -44.81 7.10 -9.84
C SER A 12 -43.98 7.97 -8.91
N VAL A 13 -42.72 7.59 -8.70
CA VAL A 13 -41.72 8.43 -8.02
C VAL A 13 -40.87 9.06 -9.13
N GLY A 14 -41.07 10.36 -9.35
CA GLY A 14 -40.35 11.13 -10.36
C GLY A 14 -38.86 11.33 -10.00
N PRO A 15 -38.03 11.73 -10.98
CA PRO A 15 -36.59 11.87 -10.79
C PRO A 15 -36.25 13.09 -9.92
N PHE A 16 -35.67 12.84 -8.75
CA PHE A 16 -35.09 13.88 -7.90
C PHE A 16 -33.79 14.38 -8.54
N ALA A 17 -33.84 15.57 -9.12
CA ALA A 17 -32.68 16.23 -9.71
C ALA A 17 -31.68 16.62 -8.60
N SER A 18 -30.51 16.00 -8.61
CA SER A 18 -29.34 16.40 -7.80
C SER A 18 -28.82 17.76 -8.26
N THR A 19 -28.90 18.76 -7.39
CA THR A 19 -28.12 20.00 -7.54
C THR A 19 -26.96 20.01 -6.54
N PRO A 20 -25.69 20.16 -6.97
CA PRO A 20 -24.56 20.25 -6.06
C PRO A 20 -24.53 21.62 -5.33
N PRO A 21 -24.01 21.67 -4.09
CA PRO A 21 -23.87 22.92 -3.34
C PRO A 21 -22.77 23.83 -3.94
N PRO A 22 -22.87 25.17 -3.75
CA PRO A 22 -21.91 26.14 -4.30
C PRO A 22 -20.54 26.10 -3.61
N SER A 23 -19.48 26.33 -4.39
CA SER A 23 -18.08 26.36 -3.95
C SER A 23 -17.74 27.60 -3.11
N PRO A 24 -16.75 27.53 -2.18
CA PRO A 24 -16.34 28.66 -1.35
C PRO A 24 -15.59 29.76 -2.15
N PRO A 25 -15.62 31.02 -1.68
CA PRO A 25 -14.98 32.14 -2.37
C PRO A 25 -13.44 32.08 -2.29
N ARG A 26 -12.79 32.35 -3.43
CA ARG A 26 -11.34 32.52 -3.55
C ARG A 26 -10.93 33.87 -2.96
N GLY A 27 -10.29 33.85 -1.80
CA GLY A 27 -9.59 35.02 -1.25
C GLY A 27 -8.34 35.33 -2.09
N ARG A 28 -8.32 36.50 -2.73
CA ARG A 28 -7.13 37.10 -3.34
C ARG A 28 -6.59 38.17 -2.39
N GLY A 29 -5.28 38.13 -2.16
CA GLY A 29 -4.45 39.34 -2.22
C GLY A 29 -3.88 39.87 -0.90
N ALA A 30 -2.76 40.58 -1.10
CA ALA A 30 -1.94 41.40 -0.19
C ALA A 30 -0.89 40.61 0.63
N SER A 31 0.39 40.95 0.67
CA SER A 31 1.13 42.09 0.10
C SER A 31 2.63 41.81 0.11
N ARG A 32 3.33 42.50 -0.81
CA ARG A 32 4.80 42.64 -0.90
C ARG A 32 5.33 43.45 0.30
N ALA A 33 6.49 43.05 0.82
CA ALA A 33 7.51 43.92 1.44
C ALA A 33 8.78 43.06 1.60
N SER A 34 9.83 43.26 0.79
CA SER A 34 10.87 44.30 0.84
C SER A 34 12.15 43.79 1.51
N ILE A 35 13.22 44.01 0.75
CA ILE A 35 14.63 43.68 0.97
C ILE A 35 15.22 44.54 2.10
N ALA A 36 16.10 43.95 2.92
CA ALA A 36 17.44 44.47 3.32
C ALA A 36 17.82 44.21 4.79
N SER A 37 18.76 43.26 4.96
CA SER A 37 20.10 43.40 5.56
C SER A 37 20.35 43.78 7.03
N ARG A 38 21.41 43.11 7.56
CA ARG A 38 22.26 43.37 8.76
C ARG A 38 21.74 42.75 10.07
N ALA A 39 22.55 42.14 10.96
CA ALA A 39 23.98 42.27 11.24
C ALA A 39 24.60 41.00 11.88
N MET A 40 25.94 41.04 11.96
CA MET A 40 26.92 40.08 12.48
C MET A 40 26.90 39.85 14.00
N ALA A 41 27.23 38.63 14.42
CA ALA A 41 28.02 38.26 15.61
C ALA A 41 28.67 36.89 15.26
N SER A 42 30.00 36.70 15.15
CA SER A 42 31.04 36.60 16.22
C SER A 42 30.61 35.56 17.29
N GLU A 43 31.36 34.52 17.69
CA GLU A 43 32.78 34.17 17.61
C GLU A 43 32.96 32.63 17.66
N ASN A 44 34.12 32.19 17.14
CA ASN A 44 35.00 31.09 17.57
C ASN A 44 34.46 30.00 18.52
N ASP A 45 34.69 28.72 18.18
CA ASP A 45 35.79 27.98 18.82
C ASP A 45 36.08 26.64 18.14
N ALA A 46 37.36 26.26 18.27
CA ALA A 46 38.01 25.18 17.57
C ALA A 46 37.77 23.78 18.20
N SER A 47 38.07 22.77 17.37
CA SER A 47 38.80 21.55 17.76
C SER A 47 38.05 20.38 18.42
N ALA A 48 38.36 19.20 17.86
CA ALA A 48 38.43 17.88 18.52
C ALA A 48 37.09 17.27 18.96
N SER A 49 36.50 16.42 18.12
CA SER A 49 36.66 14.95 18.18
C SER A 49 35.89 14.32 19.33
N ASP A 50 34.67 13.86 19.07
CA ASP A 50 34.21 12.66 19.75
C ASP A 50 33.20 11.85 18.94
N ALA A 51 33.32 10.55 19.10
CA ALA A 51 32.97 9.53 18.13
C ALA A 51 31.48 9.16 18.16
N MET A 52 30.72 9.51 17.11
CA MET A 52 29.48 8.77 16.80
C MET A 52 29.77 7.71 15.73
N LYS A 53 30.48 6.68 16.21
CA LYS A 53 30.49 5.28 15.80
C LYS A 53 29.70 4.98 14.51
N LYS A 54 30.42 4.99 13.38
CA LYS A 54 30.08 4.20 12.20
C LYS A 54 29.98 2.73 12.63
N LYS A 55 28.77 2.23 12.89
CA LYS A 55 28.55 0.78 12.95
C LYS A 55 28.47 0.29 11.52
N LYS A 56 29.64 -0.11 11.03
CA LYS A 56 29.84 -0.92 9.84
C LYS A 56 29.14 -2.27 10.08
N THR A 57 27.90 -2.42 9.63
CA THR A 57 27.40 -3.75 9.28
C THR A 57 27.90 -4.00 7.86
N ASN A 58 29.07 -4.62 7.80
CA ASN A 58 29.56 -5.26 6.59
C ASN A 58 28.68 -6.48 6.33
N ASP A 59 27.53 -6.26 5.72
CA ASP A 59 26.91 -7.28 4.89
C ASP A 59 27.08 -6.76 3.47
N VAL A 60 28.17 -7.22 2.83
CA VAL A 60 28.40 -6.99 1.41
C VAL A 60 27.36 -7.81 0.66
N VAL A 61 26.15 -7.30 0.58
CA VAL A 61 25.25 -7.65 -0.51
C VAL A 61 25.65 -6.71 -1.63
N ASN A 62 26.17 -7.27 -2.72
CA ASN A 62 26.54 -6.50 -3.90
C ASN A 62 25.35 -5.59 -4.28
N PRO A 63 25.57 -4.33 -4.65
CA PRO A 63 24.49 -3.39 -5.02
C PRO A 63 23.69 -3.84 -6.27
N HIS A 64 24.09 -4.95 -6.87
CA HIS A 64 23.43 -5.61 -8.00
C HIS A 64 22.50 -6.77 -7.59
N ASP A 65 22.50 -7.18 -6.31
CA ASP A 65 21.77 -8.35 -5.80
C ASP A 65 20.56 -7.98 -4.90
N THR A 66 20.42 -6.73 -4.45
CA THR A 66 19.16 -6.27 -3.83
C THR A 66 18.23 -5.77 -4.92
N ILE A 67 17.09 -6.45 -5.13
CA ILE A 67 16.00 -5.88 -5.92
C ILE A 67 15.44 -4.71 -5.11
N ARG A 68 15.93 -3.51 -5.42
CA ARG A 68 15.48 -2.25 -4.82
C ARG A 68 14.07 -1.94 -5.31
N CYS A 69 13.08 -2.34 -4.53
CA CYS A 69 11.75 -1.76 -4.65
C CYS A 69 11.64 -0.56 -3.73
N LEU A 70 11.36 0.60 -4.31
CA LEU A 70 11.06 1.81 -3.57
C LEU A 70 9.57 1.79 -3.22
N ASN A 71 9.22 2.09 -1.97
CA ASN A 71 7.84 2.44 -1.64
C ASN A 71 7.46 3.81 -2.24
N ASP A 72 6.20 4.17 -2.11
CA ASP A 72 5.67 5.46 -2.58
C ASP A 72 6.37 6.68 -1.96
N GLN A 73 7.16 6.49 -0.90
CA GLN A 73 7.95 7.52 -0.22
C GLN A 73 9.44 7.47 -0.61
N GLY A 74 9.80 6.69 -1.63
CA GLY A 74 11.19 6.58 -2.11
C GLY A 74 12.13 5.83 -1.16
N ARG A 75 11.61 5.07 -0.19
CA ARG A 75 12.42 4.26 0.74
C ARG A 75 12.51 2.83 0.24
N GLU A 76 13.69 2.22 0.37
CA GLU A 76 13.95 0.82 0.03
C GLU A 76 13.07 -0.10 0.89
N VAL A 77 12.40 -1.04 0.24
CA VAL A 77 11.56 -2.04 0.89
C VAL A 77 12.21 -3.40 0.69
N GLU A 78 12.33 -4.14 1.79
CA GLU A 78 12.80 -5.52 1.76
C GLU A 78 11.79 -6.41 1.03
N LEU A 79 12.28 -7.19 0.07
CA LEU A 79 11.51 -8.19 -0.66
C LEU A 79 11.92 -9.59 -0.20
N ALA A 80 10.96 -10.49 -0.08
CA ALA A 80 11.25 -11.89 0.18
C ALA A 80 12.00 -12.52 -1.01
N THR A 81 12.95 -13.40 -0.73
CA THR A 81 13.64 -14.17 -1.77
C THR A 81 12.65 -15.12 -2.46
N THR A 82 12.87 -15.41 -3.74
CA THR A 82 12.02 -16.34 -4.50
C THR A 82 12.04 -17.74 -3.91
N GLU A 83 13.15 -18.14 -3.29
CA GLU A 83 13.27 -19.41 -2.56
C GLU A 83 12.37 -19.44 -1.33
N THR A 84 12.34 -18.37 -0.54
CA THR A 84 11.43 -18.24 0.61
C THR A 84 9.99 -18.34 0.11
N LEU A 85 9.62 -17.58 -0.93
CA LEU A 85 8.27 -17.63 -1.50
C LEU A 85 7.90 -19.02 -2.04
N ALA A 86 8.82 -19.72 -2.70
CA ALA A 86 8.59 -21.06 -3.24
C ALA A 86 8.45 -22.13 -2.14
N SER A 87 9.15 -21.97 -1.01
CA SER A 87 9.02 -22.85 0.15
C SER A 87 7.67 -22.75 0.87
N LEU A 88 6.93 -21.66 0.65
CA LEU A 88 5.62 -21.43 1.26
C LEU A 88 4.52 -22.11 0.43
N THR A 89 4.24 -23.37 0.73
CA THR A 89 3.21 -24.15 0.03
C THR A 89 1.80 -23.68 0.36
N ASP A 90 1.54 -23.30 1.62
CA ASP A 90 0.23 -22.93 2.19
C ASP A 90 -0.04 -21.40 2.23
N ALA A 91 0.86 -20.61 1.63
CA ALA A 91 0.75 -19.15 1.67
C ALA A 91 -0.54 -18.62 1.04
N LEU A 92 -1.17 -17.68 1.74
CA LEU A 92 -2.22 -16.82 1.18
C LEU A 92 -1.56 -15.72 0.36
N LEU A 93 -1.85 -15.69 -0.94
CA LEU A 93 -1.44 -14.60 -1.82
C LEU A 93 -2.44 -13.45 -1.69
N VAL A 94 -1.95 -12.25 -1.42
CA VAL A 94 -2.79 -11.05 -1.30
C VAL A 94 -2.31 -10.01 -2.31
N ASP A 95 -3.17 -9.69 -3.27
CA ASP A 95 -2.92 -8.62 -4.23
C ASP A 95 -3.51 -7.31 -3.72
N VAL A 96 -2.65 -6.33 -3.47
CA VAL A 96 -3.04 -5.03 -2.90
C VAL A 96 -3.29 -3.94 -3.94
N ARG A 97 -3.31 -4.31 -5.22
CA ARG A 97 -3.73 -3.43 -6.32
C ARG A 97 -5.24 -3.28 -6.35
N SER A 98 -5.72 -2.20 -6.96
CA SER A 98 -7.15 -2.02 -7.19
C SER A 98 -7.64 -3.01 -8.26
N PRO A 99 -8.90 -3.47 -8.19
CA PRO A 99 -9.51 -4.31 -9.22
C PRO A 99 -9.31 -3.80 -10.66
N PRO A 100 -9.56 -2.51 -11.00
CA PRO A 100 -9.34 -2.02 -12.36
C PRO A 100 -7.87 -2.12 -12.81
N GLU A 101 -6.90 -1.96 -11.90
CA GLU A 101 -5.47 -2.11 -12.23
C GLU A 101 -5.11 -3.57 -12.60
N ILE A 102 -5.81 -4.54 -12.02
CA ILE A 102 -5.61 -5.96 -12.29
C ILE A 102 -6.21 -6.34 -13.65
N GLU A 103 -7.44 -5.89 -13.92
CA GLU A 103 -8.18 -6.17 -15.15
C GLU A 103 -7.52 -5.53 -16.38
N GLU A 104 -7.13 -4.26 -16.30
CA GLU A 104 -6.50 -3.53 -17.42
C GLU A 104 -5.17 -4.14 -17.87
N ARG A 105 -4.47 -4.79 -16.94
CA ARG A 105 -3.12 -5.29 -17.15
C ARG A 105 -3.09 -6.78 -17.49
N ASP A 106 -4.22 -7.49 -17.38
CA ASP A 106 -4.32 -8.96 -17.46
C ASP A 106 -3.20 -9.68 -16.70
N MET A 107 -2.84 -9.09 -15.56
CA MET A 107 -1.65 -9.44 -14.80
C MET A 107 -2.01 -9.80 -13.36
N ALA A 108 -3.17 -10.41 -13.15
CA ALA A 108 -3.53 -11.00 -11.88
C ALA A 108 -2.51 -12.08 -11.49
N THR A 109 -2.19 -12.15 -10.20
CA THR A 109 -1.51 -13.32 -9.66
C THR A 109 -2.57 -14.42 -9.48
N PRO A 110 -2.36 -15.64 -10.00
CA PRO A 110 -3.31 -16.73 -9.85
C PRO A 110 -3.50 -17.05 -8.36
N ASP A 111 -4.73 -17.37 -7.97
CA ASP A 111 -5.15 -17.67 -6.59
C ASP A 111 -4.90 -16.55 -5.56
N ALA A 112 -4.65 -15.32 -6.00
CA ALA A 112 -4.49 -14.18 -5.11
C ALA A 112 -5.84 -13.59 -4.69
N LEU A 113 -6.00 -13.41 -3.38
CA LEU A 113 -7.10 -12.65 -2.82
C LEU A 113 -6.84 -11.16 -3.08
N ASN A 114 -7.75 -10.51 -3.80
CA ASN A 114 -7.62 -9.08 -4.03
C ASN A 114 -8.15 -8.29 -2.82
N VAL A 115 -7.22 -7.69 -2.06
CA VAL A 115 -7.50 -6.78 -0.95
C VAL A 115 -6.72 -5.49 -1.20
N TRP A 116 -7.33 -4.61 -1.99
CA TRP A 116 -6.78 -3.32 -2.38
C TRP A 116 -6.39 -2.43 -1.19
N TRP A 117 -5.18 -1.84 -1.29
CA TRP A 117 -4.65 -0.91 -0.30
C TRP A 117 -5.02 0.53 -0.64
N ASN A 118 -5.71 1.22 0.29
CA ASN A 118 -6.01 2.63 0.18
C ASN A 118 -4.84 3.48 0.71
N LYS A 119 -4.17 4.22 -0.18
CA LYS A 119 -3.09 5.13 0.22
C LYS A 119 -3.58 6.34 1.04
N GLN A 120 -4.81 6.77 0.83
CA GLN A 120 -5.37 7.95 1.49
C GLN A 120 -5.79 7.65 2.93
N GLU A 121 -6.39 6.47 3.13
CA GLU A 121 -6.85 6.01 4.45
C GLU A 121 -5.77 5.24 5.21
N GLY A 122 -4.72 4.77 4.53
CA GLY A 122 -3.62 4.04 5.16
C GLY A 122 -4.04 2.64 5.64
N GLY A 123 -4.97 2.00 4.93
CA GLY A 123 -5.51 0.70 5.30
C GLY A 123 -6.03 -0.11 4.11
N PHE A 124 -6.46 -1.33 4.41
CA PHE A 124 -7.14 -2.18 3.42
C PHE A 124 -8.58 -1.74 3.25
N HIS A 125 -9.04 -1.75 2.00
CA HIS A 125 -10.46 -1.83 1.73
C HIS A 125 -10.91 -3.28 1.91
N HIS A 126 -12.03 -3.47 2.59
CA HIS A 126 -12.58 -4.78 2.96
C HIS A 126 -11.65 -5.64 3.84
N PRO A 127 -11.19 -5.15 5.01
CA PRO A 127 -10.37 -5.94 5.94
C PRO A 127 -11.07 -7.20 6.44
N GLU A 128 -12.41 -7.25 6.39
CA GLU A 128 -13.24 -8.41 6.75
C GLU A 128 -12.90 -9.67 5.95
N LEU A 129 -12.34 -9.55 4.74
CA LEU A 129 -11.90 -10.69 3.94
C LEU A 129 -10.71 -11.44 4.56
N LEU A 130 -10.00 -10.79 5.48
CA LEU A 130 -8.88 -11.36 6.23
C LEU A 130 -9.30 -11.78 7.65
N GLU A 131 -10.52 -11.46 8.07
CA GLU A 131 -11.09 -11.89 9.34
C GLU A 131 -11.44 -13.39 9.25
N GLY A 132 -10.70 -14.21 10.00
CA GLY A 132 -10.81 -15.68 9.95
C GLY A 132 -9.62 -16.38 9.32
N VAL A 133 -8.68 -15.63 8.71
CA VAL A 133 -7.38 -16.19 8.32
C VAL A 133 -6.55 -16.47 9.58
N PRO A 134 -6.00 -17.69 9.74
CA PRO A 134 -5.12 -18.01 10.86
C PRO A 134 -3.90 -17.08 10.90
N LYS A 135 -3.55 -16.56 12.08
CA LYS A 135 -2.47 -15.55 12.25
C LYS A 135 -1.05 -16.10 12.04
N ASP A 136 -0.93 -17.42 12.05
CA ASP A 136 0.27 -18.23 11.77
C ASP A 136 0.39 -18.65 10.30
N ARG A 137 -0.69 -18.50 9.52
CA ARG A 137 -0.65 -18.78 8.08
C ARG A 137 0.26 -17.75 7.38
N PRO A 138 1.19 -18.19 6.52
CA PRO A 138 2.03 -17.26 5.79
C PRO A 138 1.21 -16.46 4.78
N ILE A 139 1.43 -15.14 4.75
CA ILE A 139 0.79 -14.23 3.80
C ILE A 139 1.87 -13.62 2.92
N VAL A 140 1.65 -13.64 1.62
CA VAL A 140 2.53 -12.97 0.64
C VAL A 140 1.76 -11.83 0.02
N THR A 141 2.18 -10.60 0.30
CA THR A 141 1.59 -9.40 -0.28
C THR A 141 2.27 -9.05 -1.60
N ASN A 142 1.48 -8.63 -2.59
CA ASN A 142 1.95 -8.27 -3.92
C ASN A 142 1.35 -6.93 -4.36
N CYS A 143 2.11 -6.12 -5.09
CA CYS A 143 1.57 -4.98 -5.82
C CYS A 143 2.30 -4.79 -7.16
N GLY A 144 2.12 -3.67 -7.87
CA GLY A 144 2.85 -3.45 -9.13
C GLY A 144 4.39 -3.53 -9.01
N SER A 145 4.94 -3.09 -7.87
CA SER A 145 6.40 -2.98 -7.66
C SER A 145 6.84 -3.24 -6.22
N GLY A 146 6.06 -3.92 -5.38
CA GLY A 146 6.41 -4.16 -3.97
C GLY A 146 6.31 -2.97 -3.00
N GLY A 147 6.17 -1.73 -3.47
CA GLY A 147 6.11 -0.55 -2.61
C GLY A 147 4.88 -0.52 -1.68
N ARG A 148 3.67 -0.58 -2.27
CA ARG A 148 2.39 -0.70 -1.54
C ARG A 148 2.33 -1.99 -0.71
N ALA A 149 2.87 -3.09 -1.24
CA ALA A 149 2.88 -4.39 -0.58
C ALA A 149 3.67 -4.36 0.74
N GLY A 150 4.72 -3.54 0.84
CA GLY A 150 5.44 -3.30 2.08
C GLY A 150 4.64 -2.51 3.12
N LEU A 151 3.81 -1.56 2.70
CA LEU A 151 2.91 -0.83 3.61
C LEU A 151 1.81 -1.75 4.13
N ALA A 152 1.19 -2.50 3.22
CA ALA A 152 0.22 -3.54 3.52
C ALA A 152 0.77 -4.58 4.49
N LYS A 153 2.02 -5.04 4.27
CA LYS A 153 2.71 -5.95 5.19
C LYS A 153 2.74 -5.41 6.61
N LYS A 154 3.20 -4.17 6.80
CA LYS A 154 3.30 -3.55 8.13
C LYS A 154 1.95 -3.47 8.82
N TYR A 155 0.91 -3.07 8.08
CA TYR A 155 -0.45 -3.04 8.62
C TYR A 155 -0.93 -4.43 9.05
N LEU A 156 -0.65 -5.48 8.27
CA LEU A 156 -1.02 -6.84 8.66
C LEU A 156 -0.29 -7.30 9.92
N GLU A 157 0.98 -6.93 10.09
CA GLU A 157 1.77 -7.30 11.27
C GLU A 157 1.35 -6.49 12.51
N GLU A 158 1.22 -5.17 12.37
CA GLU A 158 1.01 -4.22 13.47
C GLU A 158 -0.47 -4.13 13.90
N GLU A 159 -1.40 -4.01 12.94
CA GLU A 159 -2.83 -3.80 13.24
C GLU A 159 -3.59 -5.12 13.34
N MET A 160 -3.26 -6.08 12.49
CA MET A 160 -3.98 -7.36 12.42
C MET A 160 -3.27 -8.50 13.17
N GLY A 161 -2.03 -8.30 13.62
CA GLY A 161 -1.27 -9.28 14.42
C GLY A 161 -0.84 -10.53 13.66
N PHE A 162 -0.69 -10.46 12.34
CA PHE A 162 -0.13 -11.57 11.57
C PHE A 162 1.38 -11.70 11.84
N THR A 163 1.84 -12.95 12.00
CA THR A 163 3.23 -13.22 12.39
C THR A 163 4.16 -13.51 11.21
N ARG A 164 3.59 -13.95 10.08
CA ARG A 164 4.33 -14.42 8.90
C ARG A 164 3.86 -13.69 7.66
N VAL A 165 4.33 -12.46 7.47
CA VAL A 165 3.96 -11.64 6.31
C VAL A 165 5.20 -11.30 5.47
N TYR A 166 5.12 -11.60 4.18
CA TYR A 166 6.23 -11.46 3.23
C TYR A 166 5.84 -10.51 2.11
N ASN A 167 6.76 -9.60 1.77
CA ASN A 167 6.59 -8.75 0.60
C ASN A 167 7.07 -9.50 -0.64
N GLY A 168 6.14 -9.93 -1.49
CA GLY A 168 6.38 -10.66 -2.73
C GLY A 168 6.87 -9.80 -3.89
N GLY A 169 6.72 -8.47 -3.79
CA GLY A 169 7.19 -7.55 -4.83
C GLY A 169 6.16 -7.29 -5.92
N GLY A 170 6.58 -7.48 -7.18
CA GLY A 170 5.76 -7.36 -8.39
C GLY A 170 5.01 -8.67 -8.72
N PRO A 171 3.91 -8.61 -9.50
CA PRO A 171 3.09 -9.78 -9.79
C PRO A 171 3.85 -10.87 -10.57
N GLU A 172 4.80 -10.49 -11.42
CA GLU A 172 5.64 -11.42 -12.17
C GLU A 172 6.53 -12.27 -11.23
N ARG A 173 7.20 -11.63 -10.27
CA ARG A 173 8.05 -12.32 -9.28
C ARG A 173 7.25 -13.32 -8.44
N VAL A 174 6.05 -12.92 -8.01
CA VAL A 174 5.18 -13.80 -7.21
C VAL A 174 4.68 -14.97 -8.06
N ARG A 175 4.31 -14.74 -9.32
CA ARG A 175 3.93 -15.82 -10.24
C ARG A 175 5.06 -16.81 -10.46
N ASP A 176 6.27 -16.33 -10.72
CA ASP A 176 7.44 -17.19 -10.92
C ASP A 176 7.77 -18.02 -9.68
N ALA A 177 7.56 -17.47 -8.48
CA ALA A 177 7.77 -18.19 -7.23
C ALA A 177 6.68 -19.26 -7.02
N VAL A 178 5.42 -18.93 -7.31
CA VAL A 178 4.29 -19.85 -7.17
C VAL A 178 4.37 -21.00 -8.17
N ALA A 179 4.83 -20.73 -9.41
CA ALA A 179 5.03 -21.74 -10.44
C ALA A 179 6.14 -22.76 -10.10
N LYS A 180 7.04 -22.42 -9.17
CA LYS A 180 8.16 -23.27 -8.72
C LYS A 180 7.85 -24.05 -7.45
N LYS A 181 6.61 -24.02 -6.95
CA LYS A 181 6.19 -24.85 -5.81
C LYS A 181 6.41 -26.34 -6.15
N PRO A 182 6.96 -27.14 -5.21
CA PRO A 182 7.28 -28.55 -5.43
C PRO A 182 6.05 -29.44 -5.59
#